data_AF-A0A1M5HTJ3-F1
#
_entry.id   AF-A0A1M5HTJ3-F1
#
_cell.length_a   1.000
_cell.length_b   1.000
_cell.length_c   1.000
_cell.angle_alpha   90.00
_cell.angle_beta   90.00
_cell.angle_gamma   90.00
#
_symmetry.space_group_name_H-M   'P 1'
#
loop_
_entity.id
_entity.type
_entity.pdbx_description
1 polymer ?
#
loop_
_entity_poly.entity_id
_entity_poly.type
_entity_poly.pdbx_seq_one_letter_code
_entity_poly.pdbx_strand_id
1 'polypeptide(L)' 'MQNAFVERNNGSLRKELLDAYLFFSLAEVRAMAEAWQRDCNNSRPHQALGFVPPLDYL' A
#
# COMPACT_ATOMS: atom_id res chain seq x y z
N MET A 1 0.57 17.36 -8.98
CA MET A 1 0.11 16.01 -9.39
C MET A 1 0.76 14.89 -8.57
N GLN A 2 2.02 15.03 -8.15
CA GLN A 2 2.74 14.01 -7.35
C GLN A 2 2.12 13.73 -5.96
N ASN A 3 1.66 14.78 -5.24
CA ASN A 3 1.01 14.61 -3.93
C ASN A 3 -0.27 13.75 -4.00
N ALA A 4 -1.01 13.79 -5.11
CA ALA A 4 -2.26 13.02 -5.23
C ALA A 4 -2.03 11.50 -5.16
N PHE A 5 -0.89 11.01 -5.64
CA PHE A 5 -0.52 9.60 -5.53
C PHE A 5 -0.14 9.22 -4.10
N VAL A 6 0.61 10.08 -3.42
CA VAL A 6 0.98 9.89 -2.01
C VAL A 6 -0.26 9.89 -1.12
N GLU A 7 -1.17 10.85 -1.32
CA GLU A 7 -2.43 10.93 -0.57
C GLU A 7 -3.31 9.69 -0.78
N ARG A 8 -3.44 9.22 -2.03
CA ARG A 8 -4.18 7.98 -2.32
C ARG A 8 -3.56 6.77 -1.63
N ASN A 9 -2.24 6.64 -1.68
CA ASN A 9 -1.52 5.54 -1.04
C ASN A 9 -1.74 5.55 0.48
N ASN A 10 -1.60 6.72 1.12
CA ASN A 10 -1.86 6.90 2.55
C ASN A 10 -3.31 6.56 2.91
N GLY A 11 -4.26 6.93 2.07
CA GLY A 11 -5.68 6.58 2.23
C GLY A 11 -5.93 5.07 2.19
N SER A 12 -5.31 4.36 1.24
CA SER A 12 -5.40 2.90 1.15
C SER A 12 -4.71 2.20 2.32
N LEU A 13 -3.51 2.64 2.72
CA LEU A 13 -2.80 2.09 3.88
C LEU A 13 -3.65 2.18 5.15
N ARG A 14 -4.30 3.33 5.38
CA ARG A 14 -5.17 3.51 6.54
C ARG A 14 -6.35 2.53 6.50
N LYS A 15 -7.12 2.52 5.42
CA LYS A 15 -8.36 1.72 5.33
C LYS A 15 -8.13 0.22 5.33
N GLU A 16 -7.05 -0.23 4.68
CA GLU A 16 -6.87 -1.65 4.38
C GLU A 16 -5.91 -2.35 5.35
N LEU A 17 -5.11 -1.58 6.09
CA LEU A 17 -4.19 -2.12 7.08
C LEU A 17 -4.52 -1.60 8.49
N LEU A 18 -4.46 -0.30 8.69
CA LEU A 18 -4.53 0.27 10.05
C LEU A 18 -5.93 0.18 10.67
N ASP A 19 -6.99 0.34 9.86
CA ASP A 19 -8.37 0.25 10.32
C ASP A 19 -8.91 -1.20 10.27
N ALA A 20 -8.28 -2.08 9.48
CA ALA A 20 -8.74 -3.45 9.25
C ALA A 20 -8.25 -4.46 10.29
N TYR A 21 -7.13 -4.17 10.97
CA TYR A 21 -6.49 -5.09 11.90
C TYR A 21 -6.26 -4.44 13.26
N LEU A 22 -6.38 -5.24 14.33
CA LEU A 22 -5.90 -4.86 15.64
C LEU A 22 -4.46 -5.32 15.79
N PHE A 23 -3.63 -4.47 16.37
CA PHE A 23 -2.21 -4.75 16.60
C PHE A 23 -1.91 -4.74 18.10
N PHE A 24 -1.01 -5.63 18.52
CA PHE A 24 -0.61 -5.77 19.90
C PHE A 24 0.85 -5.33 20.14
N SER A 25 1.58 -5.01 19.06
CA SER A 25 2.93 -4.44 19.16
C SER A 25 3.31 -3.60 17.94
N LEU A 26 4.29 -2.71 18.11
CA LEU A 26 4.87 -1.96 17.00
C LEU A 26 5.61 -2.86 16.00
N ALA A 27 6.17 -3.99 16.45
CA ALA A 27 6.84 -4.95 15.58
C ALA A 27 5.85 -5.57 14.58
N GLU A 28 4.66 -5.92 15.06
CA GLU A 28 3.57 -6.46 14.23
C GLU A 28 3.11 -5.44 13.18
N VAL A 29 2.87 -4.18 13.59
CA VAL A 29 2.51 -3.10 12.67
C VAL A 29 3.56 -2.94 11.56
N ARG A 30 4.85 -2.96 11.92
CA ARG A 30 5.95 -2.80 10.95
C ARG A 30 6.01 -3.96 9.96
N ALA A 31 5.94 -5.19 10.44
CA ALA A 31 5.98 -6.38 9.59
C ALA A 31 4.79 -6.40 8.60
N MET A 32 3.59 -6.06 9.09
CA MET A 32 2.39 -6.03 8.25
C MET A 32 2.42 -4.85 7.26
N ALA A 33 2.96 -3.70 7.64
CA ALA A 33 3.15 -2.57 6.72
C ALA A 33 4.16 -2.89 5.61
N GLU A 34 5.26 -3.58 5.92
CA GLU A 34 6.23 -4.03 4.92
C GLU A 34 5.66 -5.07 3.96
N ALA A 35 4.81 -5.97 4.45
CA ALA A 35 4.06 -6.90 3.60
C ALA A 35 3.08 -6.14 2.68
N TRP A 36 2.27 -5.25 3.25
CA TRP A 36 1.30 -4.44 2.50
C TRP A 36 1.99 -3.58 1.42
N GLN A 37 3.12 -2.97 1.74
CA GLN A 37 3.89 -2.17 0.77
C GLN A 37 4.41 -3.05 -0.39
N ARG A 38 4.89 -4.26 -0.10
CA ARG A 38 5.29 -5.21 -1.14
C ARG A 38 4.12 -5.61 -2.02
N ASP A 39 2.94 -5.87 -1.45
CA ASP A 39 1.75 -6.24 -2.22
C ASP A 39 1.26 -5.08 -3.10
N CYS A 40 1.28 -3.85 -2.58
CA CYS A 40 0.93 -2.64 -3.32
C CYS A 40 1.88 -2.38 -4.50
N ASN A 41 3.16 -2.73 -4.36
CA ASN A 41 4.18 -2.53 -5.39
C ASN A 41 4.31 -3.70 -6.38
N ASN A 42 3.90 -4.93 -6.02
CA ASN A 42 4.09 -6.12 -6.84
C ASN A 42 2.79 -6.71 -7.41
N SER A 43 1.65 -6.47 -6.77
CA SER A 43 0.44 -7.27 -7.04
C SER A 43 -0.81 -6.45 -7.29
N ARG A 44 -0.83 -5.16 -6.91
CA ARG A 44 -2.03 -4.33 -7.12
C ARG A 44 -2.04 -3.74 -8.53
N PRO A 45 -3.04 -4.07 -9.35
CA PRO A 45 -3.21 -3.42 -10.64
C PRO A 45 -3.64 -1.98 -10.41
N HIS A 46 -2.75 -1.03 -10.70
CA HIS A 46 -3.12 0.38 -10.62
C HIS A 46 -3.88 0.73 -11.90
N GLN A 47 -5.15 1.10 -11.78
CA GLN A 47 -5.97 1.50 -12.93
C GLN A 47 -5.37 2.73 -13.66
N ALA A 48 -4.59 3.56 -12.96
CA ALA A 48 -3.82 4.66 -13.54
C ALA A 48 -2.57 4.21 -14.34
N LEU A 49 -2.13 2.96 -14.16
CA LEU A 49 -1.03 2.30 -14.89
C LEU A 49 -1.54 1.21 -15.84
N GLY A 50 -2.82 1.23 -16.22
CA GLY A 50 -3.39 0.22 -17.12
C GLY A 50 -3.52 -1.18 -16.51
N PHE A 51 -3.71 -1.27 -15.19
CA PHE A 51 -3.77 -2.52 -14.41
C PHE A 51 -2.43 -3.26 -14.29
N VAL A 52 -1.31 -2.57 -14.45
CA VAL A 52 0.03 -3.14 -14.27
C VAL A 52 0.57 -2.77 -12.88
N PRO A 53 1.25 -3.70 -12.16
CA PRO A 53 1.95 -3.37 -10.92
C PRO A 53 3.03 -2.30 -11.15
N PRO A 54 3.32 -1.43 -10.16
CA PRO A 54 4.32 -0.36 -10.31
C PRO A 54 5.73 -0.85 -10.63
N LEU A 55 6.05 -2.12 -10.31
CA LEU A 55 7.37 -2.70 -10.56
C LEU A 55 7.74 -2.78 -12.05
N ASP A 56 6.75 -2.88 -12.95
CA ASP A 56 6.99 -2.94 -14.39
C ASP A 56 7.26 -1.55 -15.02
N TYR A 57 7.23 -0.49 -14.22
CA TYR A 57 7.49 0.90 -14.64
C TYR A 57 8.84 1.46 -14.14
N LEU A 58 9.68 0.63 -13.48
CA LEU A 58 11.05 0.96 -13.07
C LEU A 58 12.06 0.46 -14.12
#